data_AF-S2KBL1-F1
#
_entry.id   AF-S2KBL1-F1
#
_cell.length_a   1.000
_cell.length_b   1.000
_cell.length_c   1.000
_cell.angle_alpha   90.00
_cell.angle_beta   90.00
_cell.angle_gamma   90.00
#
_symmetry.space_group_name_H-M   'P 1'
#
loop_
_entity.id
_entity.type
_entity.pdbx_description
1 polymer ?
#
loop_
_entity_poly.entity_id
_entity_poly.type
_entity_poly.pdbx_seq_one_letter_code
_entity_poly.pdbx_strand_id
1 'polypeptide(L)'
;MPGASLLSLPYELVLHIGQHLEFADVWYLGTCSHASRALSFQLLQSLYQIDLIKPRIINPFGQSIHAAVAYLTRHGNTDRQDLKQHIVQSVANHLAIGICDRIPSESGRAFSLDFLLNKSLAILLEHCLFDSTLHAFMKSQETHILSQQFDQIISSIRAQHEQPFEKQRDTGVLVVDLLAALYETLVAIEEEESMVHCIHHRLLISHLQQQLRVIKSRYQSHHSDQSSYARHQAPCKNAQPSQDFKLYIKLICCLAQTNLLSSNDLDSLAYDHINHFFLTKPSDVSFSRDTGLRIYIRQRNEHLSIINTVTLDKQPAYHYQWRLWLEETQVRLGVLLDLLRAMIQKNCSQDAVAAAAPDFVHITAMLQSTVSALTLSEAVVDPHAHEIPLHD
;
A
#
# COMPACT_ATOMS: atom_id res chain seq x y z
N MET A 1 -28.13 40.49 8.29
CA MET A 1 -27.77 39.08 8.51
C MET A 1 -26.27 39.07 8.81
N PRO A 2 -25.82 38.77 10.04
CA PRO A 2 -24.40 38.51 10.26
C PRO A 2 -24.05 37.28 9.44
N GLY A 3 -23.17 37.43 8.45
CA GLY A 3 -22.89 36.40 7.46
C GLY A 3 -22.32 35.15 8.13
N ALA A 4 -23.04 34.04 8.04
CA ALA A 4 -22.52 32.74 8.45
C ALA A 4 -21.25 32.46 7.64
N SER A 5 -20.10 32.45 8.32
CA SER A 5 -18.79 32.22 7.70
C SER A 5 -18.27 30.86 8.17
N LEU A 6 -17.65 30.09 7.28
CA LEU A 6 -16.95 28.85 7.65
C LEU A 6 -15.92 29.10 8.77
N LEU A 7 -15.31 30.29 8.79
CA LEU A 7 -14.32 30.71 9.78
C LEU A 7 -14.92 31.04 11.15
N SER A 8 -16.25 31.14 11.25
CA SER A 8 -16.96 31.36 12.52
C SER A 8 -17.41 30.07 13.19
N LEU A 9 -17.22 28.92 12.55
CA LEU A 9 -17.52 27.61 13.12
C LEU A 9 -16.40 27.17 14.08
N PRO A 10 -16.73 26.44 15.17
CA PRO A 10 -15.75 25.69 15.95
C PRO A 10 -14.90 24.78 15.07
N TYR A 11 -13.61 24.70 15.36
CA TYR A 11 -12.66 23.96 14.53
C TYR A 11 -13.02 22.47 14.41
N GLU A 12 -13.61 21.88 15.45
CA GLU A 12 -14.06 20.49 15.46
C GLU A 12 -15.13 20.22 14.38
N LEU A 13 -16.05 21.17 14.18
CA LEU A 13 -17.05 21.07 13.11
C LEU A 13 -16.42 21.26 11.74
N VAL A 14 -15.45 22.17 11.61
CA VAL A 14 -14.73 22.37 10.35
C VAL A 14 -13.87 21.15 10.00
N LEU A 15 -13.28 20.49 11.00
CA LEU A 15 -12.55 19.24 10.83
C LEU A 15 -13.48 18.13 10.34
N HIS A 16 -14.68 18.04 10.91
CA HIS A 16 -15.68 17.07 10.47
C HIS A 16 -16.16 17.33 9.03
N ILE A 17 -16.35 18.59 8.65
CA ILE A 17 -16.59 18.97 7.25
C ILE A 17 -15.40 18.58 6.36
N GLY A 18 -14.18 18.84 6.84
CA GLY A 18 -12.94 18.54 6.14
C GLY A 18 -12.74 17.06 5.84
N GLN A 19 -13.25 16.15 6.68
CA GLN A 19 -13.24 14.70 6.42
C GLN A 19 -14.01 14.29 5.16
N HIS A 20 -14.91 15.15 4.68
CA HIS A 20 -15.68 14.93 3.44
C HIS A 20 -15.07 15.61 2.22
N LEU A 21 -14.02 16.41 2.40
CA LEU A 21 -13.33 17.13 1.32
C LEU A 21 -12.16 16.30 0.78
N GLU A 22 -11.88 16.44 -0.50
CA GLU A 22 -10.68 15.86 -1.09
C GLU A 22 -9.44 16.71 -0.76
N PHE A 23 -8.25 16.11 -0.86
CA PHE A 23 -6.99 16.83 -0.65
C PHE A 23 -6.92 18.09 -1.51
N ALA A 24 -7.34 18.00 -2.78
CA ALA A 24 -7.41 19.14 -3.67
C ALA A 24 -8.36 20.22 -3.15
N ASP A 25 -9.55 19.87 -2.67
CA ASP A 25 -10.51 20.86 -2.15
C ASP A 25 -9.94 21.63 -0.96
N VAL A 26 -9.31 20.92 -0.02
CA VAL A 26 -8.63 21.53 1.14
C VAL A 26 -7.47 22.40 0.68
N TRP A 27 -6.72 21.97 -0.34
CA TRP A 27 -5.62 22.75 -0.92
C TRP A 27 -6.11 24.05 -1.58
N TYR A 28 -7.13 23.96 -2.45
CA TYR A 28 -7.70 25.10 -3.16
C TYR A 28 -8.44 26.07 -2.22
N LEU A 29 -8.99 25.60 -1.10
CA LEU A 29 -9.50 26.48 -0.04
C LEU A 29 -8.41 27.47 0.41
N GLY A 30 -7.15 27.02 0.48
CA GLY A 30 -6.02 27.85 0.88
C GLY A 30 -5.60 28.93 -0.13
N THR A 31 -6.14 28.87 -1.36
CA THR A 31 -5.89 29.88 -2.41
C THR A 31 -6.96 30.97 -2.45
N CYS A 32 -8.13 30.75 -1.83
CA CYS A 32 -9.27 31.67 -1.89
C CYS A 32 -9.07 32.99 -1.12
N SER A 33 -8.46 32.95 0.07
CA SER A 33 -8.22 34.15 0.89
C SER A 33 -7.11 33.93 1.93
N HIS A 34 -6.63 35.00 2.57
CA HIS A 34 -5.66 34.88 3.67
C HIS A 34 -6.20 34.10 4.87
N ALA A 35 -7.47 34.32 5.23
CA ALA A 35 -8.09 33.62 6.35
C ALA A 35 -8.37 32.14 6.02
N SER A 36 -8.81 31.86 4.78
CA SER A 36 -8.98 30.50 4.27
C SER A 36 -7.66 29.74 4.19
N ARG A 37 -6.53 30.42 3.92
CA ARG A 37 -5.19 29.83 3.94
C ARG A 37 -4.78 29.33 5.32
N ALA A 38 -5.01 30.12 6.36
CA ALA A 38 -4.72 29.69 7.72
C ALA A 38 -5.53 28.45 8.10
N LEU A 39 -6.83 28.45 7.77
CA LEU A 39 -7.70 27.30 8.00
C LEU A 39 -7.28 26.07 7.18
N SER A 40 -6.98 26.24 5.90
CA SER A 40 -6.49 25.17 5.01
C SER A 40 -5.21 24.55 5.57
N PHE A 41 -4.26 25.34 6.08
CA PHE A 41 -3.04 24.80 6.68
C PHE A 41 -3.31 23.99 7.95
N GLN A 42 -4.25 24.43 8.80
CA GLN A 42 -4.66 23.66 9.98
C GLN A 42 -5.33 22.33 9.58
N LEU A 43 -6.21 22.36 8.58
CA LEU A 43 -6.85 21.17 8.05
C LEU A 43 -5.84 20.22 7.39
N LEU A 44 -4.89 20.72 6.62
CA LEU A 44 -3.83 19.91 6.02
C LEU A 44 -2.95 19.24 7.07
N GLN A 45 -2.62 19.95 8.14
CA GLN A 45 -1.89 19.36 9.27
C GLN A 45 -2.71 18.31 10.01
N SER A 46 -4.01 18.54 10.21
CA SER A 46 -4.85 17.66 11.03
C SER A 46 -5.31 16.41 10.28
N LEU A 47 -5.63 16.55 8.98
CA LEU A 47 -6.17 15.48 8.15
C LEU A 47 -5.07 14.68 7.45
N TYR A 48 -3.99 15.35 7.01
CA TYR A 48 -2.95 14.76 6.18
C TYR A 48 -1.55 14.80 6.82
N GLN A 49 -1.42 15.34 8.05
CA GLN A 49 -0.13 15.51 8.74
C GLN A 49 0.89 16.38 7.98
N ILE A 50 0.43 17.20 7.04
CA ILE A 50 1.27 18.10 6.25
C ILE A 50 1.41 19.43 6.98
N ASP A 51 2.60 19.69 7.52
CA ASP A 51 2.90 20.98 8.17
C ASP A 51 3.34 22.03 7.13
N LEU A 52 2.42 22.97 6.83
CA LEU A 52 2.67 24.14 5.98
C LEU A 52 2.70 25.44 6.78
N ILE A 53 2.83 25.42 8.12
CA ILE A 53 2.71 26.62 8.96
C ILE A 53 3.83 27.65 8.67
N LYS A 54 4.96 27.23 8.07
CA LYS A 54 6.02 28.12 7.57
C LYS A 54 6.53 27.70 6.18
N PRO A 55 5.69 27.78 5.14
CA PRO A 55 5.95 27.10 3.88
C PRO A 55 7.04 27.80 3.06
N ARG A 56 7.13 29.13 3.15
CA ARG A 56 8.11 29.96 2.42
C ARG A 56 9.52 29.93 3.00
N ILE A 57 9.69 29.53 4.26
CA ILE A 57 10.97 29.60 4.97
C ILE A 57 11.57 28.20 5.15
N ILE A 58 10.73 27.17 5.32
CA ILE A 58 11.21 25.84 5.72
C ILE A 58 11.30 24.86 4.53
N ASN A 59 10.35 24.88 3.58
CA ASN A 59 10.37 23.92 2.45
C ASN A 59 9.53 24.37 1.23
N PRO A 60 9.96 25.40 0.48
CA PRO A 60 9.22 25.89 -0.68
C PRO A 60 9.08 24.85 -1.81
N PHE A 61 10.05 23.94 -1.92
CA PHE A 61 10.03 22.88 -2.94
C PHE A 61 8.97 21.81 -2.61
N GLY A 62 8.86 21.39 -1.34
CA GLY A 62 7.79 20.50 -0.90
C GLY A 62 6.40 21.05 -1.19
N GLN A 63 6.20 22.36 -0.99
CA GLN A 63 4.94 23.02 -1.32
C GLN A 63 4.58 22.89 -2.82
N SER A 64 5.56 22.99 -3.73
CA SER A 64 5.34 22.79 -5.16
C SER A 64 4.91 21.37 -5.50
N ILE A 65 5.45 20.36 -4.82
CA ILE A 65 5.06 18.96 -5.03
C ILE A 65 3.62 18.73 -4.54
N HIS A 66 3.26 19.23 -3.36
CA HIS A 66 1.87 19.16 -2.89
C HIS A 66 0.90 19.91 -3.81
N ALA A 67 1.31 21.05 -4.38
CA ALA A 67 0.51 21.76 -5.38
C ALA A 67 0.31 20.95 -6.66
N ALA A 68 1.36 20.26 -7.13
CA ALA A 68 1.29 19.37 -8.29
C ALA A 68 0.30 18.22 -8.05
N VAL A 69 0.33 17.61 -6.87
CA VAL A 69 -0.64 16.57 -6.48
C VAL A 69 -2.06 17.13 -6.46
N ALA A 70 -2.29 18.29 -5.82
CA ALA A 70 -3.61 18.89 -5.75
C ALA A 70 -4.18 19.24 -7.14
N TYR A 71 -3.33 19.74 -8.03
CA TYR A 71 -3.70 20.00 -9.42
C TYR A 71 -4.08 18.71 -10.16
N LEU A 72 -3.25 17.67 -10.00
CA LEU A 72 -3.46 16.38 -10.65
C LEU A 72 -4.72 15.67 -10.15
N THR A 73 -4.99 15.69 -8.84
CA THR A 73 -6.24 15.15 -8.28
C THR A 73 -7.47 15.84 -8.86
N ARG A 74 -7.42 17.17 -8.99
CA ARG A 74 -8.58 17.95 -9.47
C ARG A 74 -8.82 17.83 -10.98
N HIS A 75 -7.74 17.74 -11.76
CA HIS A 75 -7.82 17.87 -13.21
C HIS A 75 -7.48 16.57 -13.95
N GLY A 76 -6.79 15.63 -13.33
CA GLY A 76 -6.34 14.38 -13.95
C GLY A 76 -7.41 13.27 -14.00
N ASN A 77 -8.45 13.35 -13.17
CA ASN A 77 -9.54 12.38 -13.17
C ASN A 77 -10.58 12.71 -14.26
N THR A 78 -10.22 12.48 -15.52
CA THR A 78 -11.07 12.75 -16.69
C THR A 78 -11.37 11.46 -17.45
N ASP A 79 -12.60 11.32 -17.98
CA ASP A 79 -13.00 10.16 -18.79
C ASP A 79 -12.21 9.99 -20.09
N ARG A 80 -11.46 11.01 -20.51
CA ARG A 80 -10.65 11.01 -21.74
C ARG A 80 -9.21 10.64 -21.42
N GLN A 81 -8.79 9.46 -21.85
CA GLN A 81 -7.44 8.94 -21.61
C GLN A 81 -6.33 9.85 -22.18
N ASP A 82 -6.52 10.40 -23.38
CA ASP A 82 -5.56 11.32 -24.00
C ASP A 82 -5.37 12.61 -23.17
N LEU A 83 -6.47 13.13 -22.63
CA LEU A 83 -6.44 14.33 -21.79
C LEU A 83 -5.77 14.03 -20.45
N LYS A 84 -6.08 12.89 -19.84
CA LYS A 84 -5.41 12.41 -18.63
C LYS A 84 -3.90 12.34 -18.84
N GLN A 85 -3.44 11.68 -19.90
CA GLN A 85 -2.01 11.54 -20.20
C GLN A 85 -1.35 12.90 -20.45
N HIS A 86 -2.00 13.80 -21.19
CA HIS A 86 -1.50 15.16 -21.41
C HIS A 86 -1.34 15.93 -20.08
N ILE A 87 -2.31 15.84 -19.18
CA ILE A 87 -2.26 16.52 -17.87
C ILE A 87 -1.12 15.94 -17.02
N VAL A 88 -1.00 14.62 -16.95
CA VAL A 88 0.10 13.94 -16.23
C VAL A 88 1.45 14.40 -16.78
N GLN A 89 1.64 14.36 -18.10
CA GLN A 89 2.89 14.78 -18.72
C GLN A 89 3.19 16.27 -18.50
N SER A 90 2.16 17.12 -18.56
CA SER A 90 2.32 18.56 -18.31
C SER A 90 2.82 18.82 -16.88
N VAL A 91 2.25 18.14 -15.89
CA VAL A 91 2.69 18.24 -14.48
C VAL A 91 4.10 17.69 -14.33
N ALA A 92 4.41 16.56 -14.94
CA ALA A 92 5.75 15.96 -14.94
C ALA A 92 6.81 16.92 -15.49
N ASN A 93 6.55 17.55 -16.64
CA ASN A 93 7.44 18.53 -17.27
C ASN A 93 7.74 19.71 -16.34
N HIS A 94 6.71 20.31 -15.73
CA HIS A 94 6.90 21.45 -14.83
C HIS A 94 7.68 21.06 -13.57
N LEU A 95 7.43 19.86 -13.03
CA LEU A 95 8.15 19.38 -11.85
C LEU A 95 9.60 19.05 -12.18
N ALA A 96 9.87 18.44 -13.33
CA ALA A 96 11.22 18.13 -13.80
C ALA A 96 12.06 19.41 -14.00
N ILE A 97 11.52 20.41 -14.70
CA ILE A 97 12.15 21.73 -14.84
C ILE A 97 12.40 22.34 -13.46
N GLY A 98 11.41 22.29 -12.57
CA GLY A 98 11.54 22.80 -11.20
C GLY A 98 12.63 22.09 -10.37
N ILE A 99 12.88 20.80 -10.63
CA ILE A 99 14.00 20.06 -10.03
C ILE A 99 15.31 20.56 -10.63
N CYS A 100 15.44 20.55 -11.96
CA CYS A 100 16.66 20.94 -12.68
C CYS A 100 17.09 22.38 -12.37
N ASP A 101 16.17 23.34 -12.33
CA ASP A 101 16.45 24.75 -11.98
C ASP A 101 17.02 24.94 -10.57
N ARG A 102 16.81 23.95 -9.68
CA ARG A 102 17.28 23.98 -8.28
C ARG A 102 18.56 23.18 -8.06
N ILE A 103 19.08 22.50 -9.10
CA ILE A 103 20.37 21.81 -9.05
C ILE A 103 21.48 22.87 -9.12
N PRO A 104 22.40 22.95 -8.13
CA PRO A 104 23.48 23.92 -8.17
C PRO A 104 24.47 23.59 -9.29
N SER A 105 24.89 24.61 -10.04
CA SER A 105 25.78 24.48 -11.20
C SER A 105 27.19 23.97 -10.87
N GLU A 106 27.64 24.12 -9.61
CA GLU A 106 29.02 23.84 -9.18
C GLU A 106 29.16 22.76 -8.10
N SER A 107 28.05 22.18 -7.60
CA SER A 107 28.11 21.07 -6.64
C SER A 107 28.02 19.74 -7.38
N GLY A 108 28.80 18.72 -6.97
CA GLY A 108 28.72 17.37 -7.52
C GLY A 108 27.28 16.91 -7.70
N ARG A 109 26.82 16.85 -8.97
CA ARG A 109 25.41 16.79 -9.41
C ARG A 109 24.60 15.70 -8.70
N ALA A 110 25.24 14.61 -8.29
CA ALA A 110 24.61 13.51 -7.60
C ALA A 110 23.98 13.90 -6.25
N PHE A 111 24.62 14.75 -5.44
CA PHE A 111 24.14 15.03 -4.08
C PHE A 111 22.93 15.98 -4.03
N SER A 112 22.83 16.91 -4.99
CA SER A 112 21.71 17.84 -5.09
C SER A 112 20.48 17.20 -5.72
N LEU A 113 20.67 16.39 -6.77
CA LEU A 113 19.59 15.62 -7.38
C LEU A 113 19.05 14.57 -6.39
N ASP A 114 19.92 13.87 -5.65
CA ASP A 114 19.52 12.90 -4.62
C ASP A 114 18.59 13.55 -3.58
N PHE A 115 18.94 14.74 -3.09
CA PHE A 115 18.09 15.46 -2.13
C PHE A 115 16.71 15.83 -2.70
N LEU A 116 16.66 16.38 -3.91
CA LEU A 116 15.41 16.82 -4.56
C LEU A 116 14.51 15.64 -4.91
N LEU A 117 15.08 14.55 -5.45
CA LEU A 117 14.34 13.33 -5.74
C LEU A 117 13.87 12.65 -4.46
N ASN A 118 14.71 12.60 -3.43
CA ASN A 118 14.34 12.02 -2.15
C ASN A 118 13.14 12.75 -1.54
N LYS A 119 13.11 14.09 -1.59
CA LYS A 119 11.96 14.89 -1.15
C LYS A 119 10.73 14.68 -2.02
N SER A 120 10.89 14.58 -3.34
CA SER A 120 9.78 14.36 -4.28
C SER A 120 9.12 13.01 -4.06
N LEU A 121 9.92 11.95 -4.01
CA LEU A 121 9.46 10.58 -3.80
C LEU A 121 8.78 10.42 -2.43
N ALA A 122 9.35 11.00 -1.37
CA ALA A 122 8.74 10.96 -0.04
C ALA A 122 7.31 11.50 -0.06
N ILE A 123 7.10 12.68 -0.64
CA ILE A 123 5.78 13.33 -0.69
C ILE A 123 4.82 12.56 -1.62
N LEU A 124 5.27 12.18 -2.81
CA LEU A 124 4.40 11.50 -3.80
C LEU A 124 3.96 10.12 -3.29
N LEU A 125 4.86 9.32 -2.72
CA LEU A 125 4.52 8.00 -2.17
C LEU A 125 3.63 8.10 -0.93
N GLU A 126 3.80 9.15 -0.12
CA GLU A 126 2.93 9.43 1.02
C GLU A 126 1.48 9.71 0.56
N HIS A 127 1.28 10.48 -0.52
CA HIS A 127 -0.05 10.67 -1.12
C HIS A 127 -0.64 9.37 -1.68
N CYS A 128 0.16 8.49 -2.27
CA CYS A 128 -0.32 7.18 -2.69
C CYS A 128 -0.86 6.37 -1.51
N LEU A 129 -0.16 6.38 -0.37
CA LEU A 129 -0.52 5.58 0.80
C LEU A 129 -1.67 6.19 1.62
N PHE A 130 -1.93 7.49 1.51
CA PHE A 130 -3.11 8.13 2.09
C PHE A 130 -4.38 7.97 1.23
N ASP A 131 -4.25 7.51 -0.02
CA ASP A 131 -5.40 7.35 -0.90
C ASP A 131 -6.03 5.95 -0.80
N SER A 132 -7.24 5.91 -0.24
CA SER A 132 -8.08 4.71 -0.13
C SER A 132 -8.44 4.05 -1.48
N THR A 133 -8.22 4.71 -2.63
CA THR A 133 -8.71 4.24 -3.94
C THR A 133 -7.77 3.35 -4.72
N LEU A 134 -6.51 3.23 -4.30
CA LEU A 134 -5.68 2.08 -4.70
C LEU A 134 -6.40 0.77 -4.35
N HIS A 135 -7.28 0.74 -3.33
CA HIS A 135 -8.14 -0.41 -3.09
C HIS A 135 -9.17 -0.66 -4.21
N ALA A 136 -9.67 0.39 -4.87
CA ALA A 136 -10.72 0.36 -5.89
C ALA A 136 -10.20 0.03 -7.30
N PHE A 137 -9.01 0.52 -7.68
CA PHE A 137 -8.40 0.27 -9.00
C PHE A 137 -8.24 -1.22 -9.33
N MET A 138 -7.88 -2.05 -8.34
CA MET A 138 -7.83 -3.50 -8.58
C MET A 138 -9.21 -4.18 -8.60
N LYS A 139 -10.26 -3.59 -8.00
CA LYS A 139 -11.64 -4.08 -8.14
C LYS A 139 -12.22 -3.79 -9.53
N SER A 140 -11.85 -2.68 -10.18
CA SER A 140 -12.32 -2.35 -11.52
C SER A 140 -11.57 -3.10 -12.64
N GLN A 141 -10.34 -3.57 -12.38
CA GLN A 141 -9.66 -4.53 -13.27
C GLN A 141 -10.12 -5.99 -13.08
N GLU A 142 -10.90 -6.32 -12.03
CA GLU A 142 -11.49 -7.67 -11.83
C GLU A 142 -12.46 -8.05 -12.98
N THR A 143 -13.06 -7.08 -13.67
CA THR A 143 -14.23 -7.34 -14.55
C THR A 143 -13.94 -7.67 -16.01
N HIS A 144 -12.71 -7.56 -16.54
CA HIS A 144 -12.60 -7.46 -18.01
C HIS A 144 -11.85 -8.56 -18.79
N ILE A 145 -11.06 -9.47 -18.19
CA ILE A 145 -10.23 -10.37 -19.03
C ILE A 145 -10.25 -11.87 -18.65
N LEU A 146 -10.65 -12.28 -17.43
CA LEU A 146 -10.68 -13.72 -17.05
C LEU A 146 -11.98 -14.17 -16.34
N SER A 147 -13.01 -13.32 -16.34
CA SER A 147 -14.06 -13.33 -15.31
C SER A 147 -15.24 -14.30 -15.52
N GLN A 148 -15.40 -14.98 -16.67
CA GLN A 148 -16.68 -15.69 -16.90
C GLN A 148 -16.89 -16.99 -16.11
N GLN A 149 -15.83 -17.67 -15.62
CA GLN A 149 -16.00 -18.96 -14.93
C GLN A 149 -15.70 -18.92 -13.43
N PHE A 150 -14.78 -18.07 -12.98
CA PHE A 150 -14.46 -17.93 -11.56
C PHE A 150 -15.46 -17.02 -10.82
N ASP A 151 -16.11 -16.09 -11.53
CA ASP A 151 -17.06 -15.16 -10.93
C ASP A 151 -18.35 -15.82 -10.49
N GLN A 152 -18.79 -16.95 -11.06
CA GLN A 152 -19.98 -17.65 -10.56
C GLN A 152 -19.76 -18.23 -9.15
N ILE A 153 -18.53 -18.67 -8.86
CA ILE A 153 -18.16 -19.22 -7.56
C ILE A 153 -17.91 -18.09 -6.56
N ILE A 154 -17.32 -16.96 -6.97
CA ILE A 154 -17.03 -15.82 -6.07
C ILE A 154 -18.25 -14.89 -5.88
N SER A 155 -19.13 -14.73 -6.88
CA SER A 155 -20.37 -13.94 -6.77
C SER A 155 -21.37 -14.56 -5.78
N SER A 156 -21.43 -15.89 -5.70
CA SER A 156 -22.24 -16.58 -4.67
C SER A 156 -21.75 -16.31 -3.24
N ILE A 157 -20.47 -15.92 -3.07
CA ILE A 157 -19.87 -15.54 -1.77
C ILE A 157 -20.00 -14.02 -1.52
N ARG A 158 -19.95 -13.18 -2.55
CA ARG A 158 -20.03 -11.70 -2.43
C ARG A 158 -21.46 -11.13 -2.37
N ALA A 159 -22.49 -11.89 -2.73
CA ALA A 159 -23.90 -11.44 -2.73
C ALA A 159 -24.49 -11.07 -1.34
N GLN A 160 -23.68 -11.07 -0.27
CA GLN A 160 -24.10 -10.66 1.07
C GLN A 160 -23.62 -9.29 1.52
N HIS A 161 -22.83 -8.53 0.75
CA HIS A 161 -22.30 -7.23 1.20
C HIS A 161 -22.17 -6.19 0.07
N GLU A 162 -23.29 -5.81 -0.55
CA GLU A 162 -23.33 -4.64 -1.43
C GLU A 162 -23.92 -3.43 -0.69
N GLN A 163 -23.11 -2.38 -0.53
CA GLN A 163 -23.59 -1.02 -0.37
C GLN A 163 -23.28 -0.23 -1.65
N PRO A 164 -24.24 0.52 -2.20
CA PRO A 164 -24.03 1.36 -3.36
C PRO A 164 -23.49 2.74 -2.93
N PHE A 165 -22.86 3.44 -3.88
CA PHE A 165 -22.36 4.83 -3.83
C PHE A 165 -20.94 5.05 -3.26
N GLU A 166 -19.94 5.09 -4.14
CA GLU A 166 -18.81 6.02 -4.01
C GLU A 166 -18.15 6.20 -5.40
N LYS A 167 -18.09 7.43 -5.91
CA LYS A 167 -17.31 7.78 -7.10
C LYS A 167 -15.85 7.43 -6.82
N GLN A 168 -15.28 6.48 -7.56
CA GLN A 168 -13.89 6.05 -7.40
C GLN A 168 -12.94 7.24 -7.69
N ARG A 169 -12.10 7.59 -6.71
CA ARG A 169 -11.19 8.73 -6.71
C ARG A 169 -9.76 8.29 -7.06
N ASP A 170 -9.34 8.27 -8.33
CA ASP A 170 -8.09 7.59 -8.76
C ASP A 170 -6.76 8.34 -8.47
N THR A 171 -6.60 9.00 -7.31
CA THR A 171 -5.40 9.83 -7.04
C THR A 171 -4.12 8.99 -6.95
N GLY A 172 -4.14 7.84 -6.29
CA GLY A 172 -2.97 6.97 -6.18
C GLY A 172 -2.45 6.48 -7.55
N VAL A 173 -3.37 6.15 -8.46
CA VAL A 173 -3.02 5.74 -9.84
C VAL A 173 -2.44 6.92 -10.61
N LEU A 174 -3.07 8.09 -10.51
CA LEU A 174 -2.56 9.32 -11.13
C LEU A 174 -1.16 9.69 -10.64
N VAL A 175 -0.87 9.49 -9.35
CA VAL A 175 0.46 9.76 -8.79
C VAL A 175 1.49 8.75 -9.28
N VAL A 176 1.12 7.46 -9.44
CA VAL A 176 2.00 6.46 -10.06
C VAL A 176 2.29 6.80 -11.53
N ASP A 177 1.26 7.18 -12.29
CA ASP A 177 1.42 7.65 -13.68
C ASP A 177 2.34 8.89 -13.74
N LEU A 178 2.19 9.83 -12.78
CA LEU A 178 3.06 10.99 -12.64
C LEU A 178 4.50 10.60 -12.31
N LEU A 179 4.74 9.63 -11.41
CA LEU A 179 6.07 9.15 -11.08
C LEU A 179 6.78 8.58 -12.32
N ALA A 180 6.06 7.80 -13.13
CA ALA A 180 6.58 7.24 -14.36
C ALA A 180 6.94 8.33 -15.38
N ALA A 181 6.01 9.26 -15.64
CA ALA A 181 6.24 10.37 -16.54
C ALA A 181 7.37 11.30 -16.05
N LEU A 182 7.46 11.55 -14.74
CA LEU A 182 8.54 12.36 -14.14
C LEU A 182 9.90 11.69 -14.33
N TYR A 183 9.99 10.39 -14.09
CA TYR A 183 11.22 9.62 -14.32
C TYR A 183 11.67 9.72 -15.77
N GLU A 184 10.79 9.44 -16.73
CA GLU A 184 11.11 9.54 -18.17
C GLU A 184 11.55 10.95 -18.55
N THR A 185 10.88 11.97 -18.02
CA THR A 185 11.20 13.37 -18.30
C THR A 185 12.57 13.77 -17.74
N LEU A 186 12.91 13.33 -16.52
CA LEU A 186 14.22 13.59 -15.93
C LEU A 186 15.35 12.90 -16.69
N VAL A 187 15.13 11.66 -17.13
CA VAL A 187 16.06 10.93 -18.00
C VAL A 187 16.24 11.65 -19.34
N ALA A 188 15.18 12.24 -19.90
CA ALA A 188 15.26 12.98 -21.16
C ALA A 188 15.99 14.33 -21.04
N ILE A 189 15.93 14.98 -19.87
CA ILE A 189 16.59 16.27 -19.62
C ILE A 189 18.06 16.09 -19.26
N GLU A 190 18.40 15.08 -18.48
CA GLU A 190 19.78 14.82 -18.04
C GLU A 190 20.55 13.99 -19.09
N GLU A 191 21.79 14.37 -19.38
CA GLU A 191 22.63 13.67 -20.37
C GLU A 191 23.10 12.28 -19.90
N GLU A 192 23.09 12.02 -18.59
CA GLU A 192 23.52 10.76 -17.96
C GLU A 192 22.34 9.92 -17.43
N GLU A 193 21.65 9.20 -18.34
CA GLU A 193 20.52 8.31 -18.02
C GLU A 193 20.83 7.34 -16.87
N SER A 194 22.02 6.73 -16.89
CA SER A 194 22.41 5.74 -15.88
C SER A 194 22.49 6.33 -14.46
N MET A 195 22.86 7.61 -14.33
CA MET A 195 22.93 8.29 -13.03
C MET A 195 21.53 8.51 -12.47
N VAL A 196 20.62 9.06 -13.29
CA VAL A 196 19.22 9.32 -12.88
C VAL A 196 18.54 8.02 -12.51
N HIS A 197 18.71 6.98 -13.32
CA HIS A 197 18.18 5.65 -13.04
C HIS A 197 18.67 5.11 -11.69
N CYS A 198 19.98 5.12 -11.44
CA CYS A 198 20.55 4.60 -10.18
C CYS A 198 20.04 5.37 -8.96
N ILE A 199 19.98 6.71 -9.02
CA ILE A 199 19.52 7.55 -7.91
C ILE A 199 18.03 7.32 -7.67
N HIS A 200 17.21 7.42 -8.72
CA HIS A 200 15.77 7.25 -8.62
C HIS A 200 15.40 5.87 -8.09
N HIS A 201 15.98 4.80 -8.65
CA HIS A 201 15.70 3.43 -8.24
C HIS A 201 16.08 3.19 -6.78
N ARG A 202 17.31 3.58 -6.39
CA ARG A 202 17.79 3.44 -5.00
C ARG A 202 16.88 4.15 -4.01
N LEU A 203 16.46 5.37 -4.31
CA LEU A 203 15.57 6.15 -3.45
C LEU A 203 14.16 5.55 -3.38
N LEU A 204 13.60 5.13 -4.51
CA LEU A 204 12.28 4.50 -4.58
C LEU A 204 12.24 3.24 -3.71
N ILE A 205 13.21 2.33 -3.89
CA ILE A 205 13.30 1.10 -3.08
C ILE A 205 13.48 1.43 -1.60
N SER A 206 14.33 2.41 -1.26
CA SER A 206 14.54 2.83 0.13
C SER A 206 13.23 3.32 0.79
N HIS A 207 12.44 4.13 0.09
CA HIS A 207 11.15 4.62 0.58
C HIS A 207 10.15 3.48 0.75
N LEU A 208 10.03 2.59 -0.23
CA LEU A 208 9.14 1.43 -0.16
C LEU A 208 9.48 0.53 1.03
N GLN A 209 10.77 0.23 1.23
CA GLN A 209 11.23 -0.55 2.38
C GLN A 209 10.94 0.15 3.71
N GLN A 210 11.15 1.47 3.81
CA GLN A 210 10.84 2.22 5.02
C GLN A 210 9.34 2.15 5.35
N GLN A 211 8.47 2.32 4.35
CA GLN A 211 7.03 2.23 4.53
C GLN A 211 6.62 0.82 4.98
N LEU A 212 7.17 -0.22 4.36
CA LEU A 212 6.90 -1.59 4.78
C LEU A 212 7.35 -1.88 6.21
N ARG A 213 8.48 -1.30 6.67
CA ARG A 213 8.90 -1.41 8.08
C ARG A 213 7.90 -0.77 9.03
N VAL A 214 7.35 0.41 8.69
CA VAL A 214 6.33 1.08 9.50
C VAL A 214 5.05 0.25 9.54
N ILE A 215 4.57 -0.23 8.39
CA ILE A 215 3.38 -1.08 8.28
C ILE A 215 3.58 -2.37 9.08
N LYS A 216 4.72 -3.03 8.93
CA LYS A 216 5.08 -4.24 9.67
C LYS A 216 5.13 -3.99 11.17
N SER A 217 5.74 -2.88 11.62
CA SER A 217 5.78 -2.52 13.03
C SER A 217 4.37 -2.32 13.59
N ARG A 218 3.49 -1.59 12.90
CA ARG A 218 2.09 -1.41 13.31
C ARG A 218 1.33 -2.73 13.35
N TYR A 219 1.54 -3.58 12.35
CA TYR A 219 0.97 -4.93 12.28
C TYR A 219 1.40 -5.77 13.49
N GLN A 220 2.71 -5.83 13.76
CA GLN A 220 3.26 -6.59 14.88
C GLN A 220 2.79 -6.02 16.22
N SER A 221 2.80 -4.70 16.41
CA SER A 221 2.27 -4.02 17.59
C SER A 221 0.80 -4.34 17.82
N HIS A 222 -0.02 -4.29 16.76
CA HIS A 222 -1.43 -4.64 16.86
C HIS A 222 -1.65 -6.07 17.37
N HIS A 223 -0.78 -7.01 16.97
CA HIS A 223 -0.86 -8.40 17.41
C HIS A 223 -0.14 -8.67 18.75
N SER A 224 0.78 -7.80 19.18
CA SER A 224 1.48 -7.90 20.47
C SER A 224 0.77 -7.22 21.64
N ASP A 225 0.10 -6.09 21.41
CA ASP A 225 -0.48 -5.23 22.45
C ASP A 225 -1.80 -5.76 23.03
N GLN A 226 -2.30 -6.90 22.56
CA GLN A 226 -3.59 -7.46 22.98
C GLN A 226 -3.50 -8.27 24.28
N SER A 227 -2.89 -7.70 25.32
CA SER A 227 -2.88 -8.22 26.70
C SER A 227 -4.25 -8.22 27.39
N SER A 228 -5.34 -7.97 26.66
CA SER A 228 -6.70 -7.71 27.19
C SER A 228 -7.78 -8.60 26.57
N TYR A 229 -7.46 -9.85 26.18
CA TYR A 229 -8.49 -10.79 25.75
C TYR A 229 -9.27 -11.32 26.95
N ALA A 230 -10.42 -10.70 27.23
CA ALA A 230 -11.44 -11.37 28.04
C ALA A 230 -11.90 -12.62 27.29
N ARG A 231 -12.11 -13.73 28.02
CA ARG A 231 -12.35 -15.11 27.53
C ARG A 231 -13.28 -15.28 26.31
N HIS A 232 -14.14 -14.31 25.96
CA HIS A 232 -15.19 -14.45 24.94
C HIS A 232 -15.37 -13.28 23.95
N GLN A 233 -14.45 -12.31 23.86
CA GLN A 233 -14.58 -11.24 22.85
C GLN A 233 -13.44 -11.25 21.84
N ALA A 234 -13.80 -11.50 20.58
CA ALA A 234 -12.93 -11.27 19.43
C ALA A 234 -12.54 -9.78 19.36
N PRO A 235 -11.33 -9.45 18.86
CA PRO A 235 -10.84 -8.07 18.82
C PRO A 235 -11.81 -7.11 18.13
N CYS A 236 -11.96 -5.92 18.72
CA CYS A 236 -12.81 -4.84 18.21
C CYS A 236 -12.28 -4.34 16.86
N LYS A 237 -13.15 -4.35 15.85
CA LYS A 237 -12.88 -4.25 14.41
C LYS A 237 -12.69 -2.81 13.90
N ASN A 238 -11.78 -2.01 14.47
CA ASN A 238 -11.72 -0.59 14.04
C ASN A 238 -10.61 -0.28 13.03
N ALA A 239 -9.63 -1.17 12.80
CA ALA A 239 -8.82 -1.17 11.58
C ALA A 239 -8.21 -2.57 11.39
N GLN A 240 -8.37 -3.18 10.22
CA GLN A 240 -7.62 -4.39 9.89
C GLN A 240 -6.18 -3.96 9.53
N PRO A 241 -5.15 -4.25 10.34
CA PRO A 241 -3.77 -3.85 10.02
C PRO A 241 -3.25 -4.51 8.72
N SER A 242 -3.96 -5.51 8.20
CA SER A 242 -3.71 -6.09 6.88
C SER A 242 -4.16 -5.19 5.71
N GLN A 243 -4.96 -4.13 5.94
CA GLN A 243 -5.37 -3.20 4.89
C GLN A 243 -4.22 -2.34 4.41
N ASP A 244 -3.45 -1.73 5.31
CA ASP A 244 -2.24 -0.95 4.98
C ASP A 244 -1.23 -1.81 4.18
N PHE A 245 -1.05 -3.07 4.58
CA PHE A 245 -0.19 -4.00 3.85
C PHE A 245 -0.73 -4.33 2.47
N LYS A 246 -2.03 -4.60 2.34
CA LYS A 246 -2.66 -4.81 1.02
C LYS A 246 -2.51 -3.58 0.14
N LEU A 247 -2.75 -2.38 0.68
CA LEU A 247 -2.59 -1.11 -0.03
C LEU A 247 -1.16 -0.94 -0.55
N TYR A 248 -0.17 -1.21 0.31
CA TYR A 248 1.24 -1.22 -0.05
C TYR A 248 1.54 -2.19 -1.21
N ILE A 249 1.05 -3.42 -1.15
CA ILE A 249 1.24 -4.40 -2.24
C ILE A 249 0.60 -3.89 -3.55
N LYS A 250 -0.58 -3.27 -3.48
CA LYS A 250 -1.21 -2.70 -4.68
C LYS A 250 -0.37 -1.58 -5.29
N LEU A 251 0.20 -0.71 -4.46
CA LEU A 251 1.16 0.30 -4.92
C LEU A 251 2.36 -0.35 -5.62
N ILE A 252 2.96 -1.38 -5.02
CA ILE A 252 4.07 -2.15 -5.62
C ILE A 252 3.67 -2.72 -6.99
N CYS A 253 2.47 -3.31 -7.11
CA CYS A 253 1.97 -3.82 -8.38
C CYS A 253 1.83 -2.70 -9.44
N CYS A 254 1.29 -1.54 -9.06
CA CYS A 254 1.16 -0.40 -9.98
C CYS A 254 2.53 0.11 -10.45
N LEU A 255 3.49 0.26 -9.53
CA LEU A 255 4.86 0.67 -9.86
C LEU A 255 5.56 -0.33 -10.80
N ALA A 256 5.29 -1.62 -10.66
CA ALA A 256 5.82 -2.63 -11.57
C ALA A 256 5.21 -2.54 -12.97
N GLN A 257 3.90 -2.28 -13.06
CA GLN A 257 3.19 -2.11 -14.32
C GLN A 257 3.67 -0.86 -15.09
N THR A 258 4.12 0.18 -14.39
CA THR A 258 4.70 1.39 -15.00
C THR A 258 6.22 1.30 -15.21
N ASN A 259 6.82 0.11 -15.15
CA ASN A 259 8.26 -0.12 -15.31
C ASN A 259 9.17 0.60 -14.29
N LEU A 260 8.61 1.16 -13.22
CA LEU A 260 9.39 1.76 -12.13
C LEU A 260 10.03 0.71 -11.22
N LEU A 261 9.51 -0.53 -11.24
CA LEU A 261 10.10 -1.70 -10.59
C LEU A 261 10.35 -2.82 -11.59
N SER A 262 11.50 -3.47 -11.49
CA SER A 262 11.85 -4.66 -12.27
C SER A 262 11.22 -5.92 -11.69
N SER A 263 11.19 -7.01 -12.48
CA SER A 263 10.73 -8.32 -11.99
C SER A 263 11.61 -8.84 -10.85
N ASN A 264 12.91 -8.55 -10.89
CA ASN A 264 13.86 -8.94 -9.85
C ASN A 264 13.60 -8.19 -8.53
N ASP A 265 13.21 -6.91 -8.61
CA ASP A 265 12.86 -6.13 -7.40
C ASP A 265 11.63 -6.73 -6.70
N LEU A 266 10.64 -7.18 -7.47
CA LEU A 266 9.44 -7.83 -6.92
C LEU A 266 9.74 -9.18 -6.29
N ASP A 267 10.53 -10.03 -6.95
CA ASP A 267 10.90 -11.34 -6.42
C ASP A 267 11.77 -11.20 -5.16
N SER A 268 12.70 -10.25 -5.16
CA SER A 268 13.51 -9.90 -3.97
C SER A 268 12.63 -9.37 -2.82
N LEU A 269 11.68 -8.47 -3.12
CA LEU A 269 10.74 -7.94 -2.13
C LEU A 269 9.85 -9.05 -1.55
N ALA A 270 9.42 -10.00 -2.37
CA ALA A 270 8.65 -11.14 -1.91
C ALA A 270 9.47 -12.01 -0.93
N TYR A 271 10.71 -12.33 -1.32
CA TYR A 271 11.61 -13.15 -0.52
C TYR A 271 12.04 -12.48 0.79
N ASP A 272 12.57 -11.26 0.71
CA ASP A 272 13.19 -10.59 1.86
C ASP A 272 12.14 -10.02 2.82
N HIS A 273 10.99 -9.58 2.29
CA HIS A 273 10.05 -8.79 3.08
C HIS A 273 8.68 -9.42 3.26
N ILE A 274 8.02 -9.89 2.20
CA ILE A 274 6.67 -10.48 2.33
C ILE A 274 6.73 -11.79 3.12
N ASN A 275 7.74 -12.63 2.86
CA ASN A 275 7.94 -13.87 3.59
C ASN A 275 8.09 -13.66 5.11
N HIS A 276 8.71 -12.53 5.49
CA HIS A 276 8.97 -12.17 6.88
C HIS A 276 7.98 -11.15 7.46
N PHE A 277 6.93 -10.77 6.73
CA PHE A 277 5.95 -9.78 7.20
C PHE A 277 5.04 -10.37 8.28
N PHE A 278 4.51 -11.56 8.01
CA PHE A 278 3.52 -12.26 8.81
C PHE A 278 4.12 -12.89 10.07
N LEU A 279 3.29 -13.07 11.09
CA LEU A 279 3.67 -13.70 12.36
C LEU A 279 3.66 -15.22 12.30
N THR A 280 2.91 -15.79 11.35
CA THR A 280 2.80 -17.23 11.13
C THR A 280 3.30 -17.60 9.74
N LYS A 281 3.79 -18.82 9.60
CA LYS A 281 4.18 -19.43 8.32
C LYS A 281 3.17 -20.47 7.88
N PRO A 282 3.03 -20.71 6.56
CA PRO A 282 2.16 -21.80 6.06
C PRO A 282 2.45 -23.16 6.72
N SER A 283 3.72 -23.42 7.05
CA SER A 283 4.17 -24.65 7.70
C SER A 283 3.86 -24.77 9.20
N ASP A 284 3.38 -23.71 9.85
CA ASP A 284 3.18 -23.70 11.32
C ASP A 284 1.96 -24.50 11.75
N VAL A 285 1.04 -24.79 10.82
CA VAL A 285 -0.16 -25.57 11.07
C VAL A 285 -0.21 -26.79 10.17
N SER A 286 -0.70 -27.90 10.71
CA SER A 286 -1.02 -29.09 9.93
C SER A 286 -2.32 -29.73 10.34
N PHE A 287 -2.87 -30.53 9.43
CA PHE A 287 -4.11 -31.25 9.61
C PHE A 287 -3.84 -32.75 9.58
N SER A 288 -4.46 -33.50 10.50
CA SER A 288 -4.53 -34.95 10.42
C SER A 288 -5.98 -35.36 10.14
N ARG A 289 -6.17 -36.33 9.25
CA ARG A 289 -7.49 -36.95 9.00
C ARG A 289 -7.71 -38.21 9.84
N ASP A 290 -6.64 -38.88 10.25
CA ASP A 290 -6.68 -40.22 10.84
C ASP A 290 -7.29 -40.28 12.25
N THR A 291 -7.42 -39.13 12.93
CA THR A 291 -7.93 -39.03 14.31
C THR A 291 -9.16 -38.11 14.42
N GLY A 292 -9.82 -37.83 13.29
CA GLY A 292 -10.77 -36.72 13.12
C GLY A 292 -10.06 -35.47 12.59
N LEU A 293 -10.78 -34.51 11.98
CA LEU A 293 -10.18 -33.26 11.49
C LEU A 293 -9.58 -32.49 12.68
N ARG A 294 -8.28 -32.65 12.93
CA ARG A 294 -7.57 -32.01 14.04
C ARG A 294 -6.53 -31.03 13.52
N ILE A 295 -6.42 -29.90 14.20
CA ILE A 295 -5.49 -28.83 13.86
C ILE A 295 -4.31 -28.91 14.83
N TYR A 296 -3.11 -29.03 14.26
CA TYR A 296 -1.86 -29.09 15.00
C TYR A 296 -1.06 -27.83 14.78
N ILE A 297 -0.72 -27.12 15.85
CA ILE A 297 0.24 -26.02 15.81
C ILE A 297 1.64 -26.59 16.08
N ARG A 298 2.51 -26.56 15.07
CA ARG A 298 3.87 -27.10 15.09
C ARG A 298 4.87 -26.15 15.74
N GLN A 299 4.79 -24.86 15.44
CA GLN A 299 5.69 -23.84 16.01
C GLN A 299 4.96 -22.97 17.03
N ARG A 300 5.53 -22.89 18.24
CA ARG A 300 5.10 -21.92 19.24
C ARG A 300 5.64 -20.56 18.83
N ASN A 301 4.75 -19.60 18.58
CA ASN A 301 5.16 -18.22 18.46
C ASN A 301 5.28 -17.63 19.86
N GLU A 302 6.51 -17.40 20.32
CA GLU A 302 6.79 -16.90 21.68
C GLU A 302 6.09 -15.56 21.95
N HIS A 303 6.02 -14.67 20.95
CA HIS A 303 5.33 -13.38 21.06
C HIS A 303 3.82 -13.54 21.29
N LEU A 304 3.19 -14.54 20.67
CA LEU A 304 1.77 -14.86 20.90
C LEU A 304 1.55 -15.67 22.17
N SER A 305 2.58 -16.34 22.69
CA SER A 305 2.50 -17.11 23.94
C SER A 305 2.50 -16.23 25.20
N ILE A 306 3.11 -15.03 25.12
CA ILE A 306 3.16 -14.04 26.22
C ILE A 306 1.77 -13.46 26.54
N ILE A 307 0.92 -13.33 25.51
CA ILE A 307 -0.49 -12.91 25.61
C ILE A 307 -1.26 -13.73 26.68
N ASN A 308 -0.78 -14.93 27.00
CA ASN A 308 -1.46 -15.92 27.81
C ASN A 308 -0.86 -16.14 29.21
N THR A 309 0.07 -15.31 29.67
CA THR A 309 0.56 -15.42 31.06
C THR A 309 -0.46 -14.97 32.11
N VAL A 310 -1.57 -14.33 31.68
CA VAL A 310 -2.58 -13.75 32.58
C VAL A 310 -3.80 -14.68 32.79
N THR A 311 -4.08 -15.62 31.87
CA THR A 311 -5.20 -16.57 32.00
C THR A 311 -4.69 -18.00 32.10
N LEU A 312 -5.10 -18.74 33.14
CA LEU A 312 -4.65 -20.12 33.42
C LEU A 312 -4.89 -21.13 32.29
N ASP A 313 -5.74 -20.83 31.30
CA ASP A 313 -6.08 -21.76 30.21
C ASP A 313 -5.38 -21.37 28.90
N LYS A 314 -4.57 -22.27 28.33
CA LYS A 314 -3.83 -22.02 27.08
C LYS A 314 -4.69 -22.06 25.80
N GLN A 315 -5.92 -22.57 25.87
CA GLN A 315 -6.81 -22.78 24.72
C GLN A 315 -7.11 -21.51 23.89
N PRO A 316 -7.41 -20.33 24.48
CA PRO A 316 -7.72 -19.13 23.71
C PRO A 316 -6.58 -18.65 22.80
N ALA A 317 -5.32 -18.82 23.21
CA ALA A 317 -4.17 -18.45 22.39
C ALA A 317 -3.99 -19.36 21.19
N TYR A 318 -4.26 -20.67 21.32
CA TYR A 318 -4.18 -21.59 20.18
C TYR A 318 -5.30 -21.32 19.16
N HIS A 319 -6.52 -21.03 19.62
CA HIS A 319 -7.60 -20.60 18.73
C HIS A 319 -7.27 -19.30 17.99
N TYR A 320 -6.68 -18.32 18.70
CA TYR A 320 -6.24 -17.07 18.08
C TYR A 320 -5.12 -17.31 17.05
N GLN A 321 -4.10 -18.11 17.41
CA GLN A 321 -2.98 -18.42 16.53
C GLN A 321 -3.45 -19.15 15.27
N TRP A 322 -4.40 -20.10 15.38
CA TRP A 322 -5.03 -20.74 14.23
C TRP A 322 -5.77 -19.76 13.34
N ARG A 323 -6.61 -18.90 13.94
CA ARG A 323 -7.37 -17.90 13.20
C ARG A 323 -6.44 -16.92 12.48
N LEU A 324 -5.42 -16.43 13.18
CA LEU A 324 -4.41 -15.54 12.62
C LEU A 324 -3.67 -16.23 11.47
N TRP A 325 -3.26 -17.49 11.64
CA TRP A 325 -2.64 -18.28 10.58
C TRP A 325 -3.51 -18.38 9.33
N LEU A 326 -4.82 -18.62 9.49
CA LEU A 326 -5.74 -18.70 8.38
C LEU A 326 -5.89 -17.34 7.67
N GLU A 327 -6.09 -16.26 8.43
CA GLU A 327 -6.18 -14.89 7.91
C GLU A 327 -4.89 -14.50 7.16
N GLU A 328 -3.72 -14.74 7.74
CA GLU A 328 -2.41 -14.45 7.14
C GLU A 328 -2.15 -15.29 5.89
N THR A 329 -2.54 -16.57 5.89
CA THR A 329 -2.39 -17.46 4.74
C THR A 329 -3.27 -17.02 3.57
N GLN A 330 -4.50 -16.59 3.84
CA GLN A 330 -5.39 -16.00 2.82
C GLN A 330 -4.83 -14.70 2.26
N VAL A 331 -4.33 -13.80 3.12
CA VAL A 331 -3.72 -12.54 2.67
C VAL A 331 -2.47 -12.80 1.84
N ARG A 332 -1.60 -13.71 2.29
CA ARG A 332 -0.39 -14.13 1.57
C ARG A 332 -0.73 -14.67 0.18
N LEU A 333 -1.71 -15.56 0.08
CA LEU A 333 -2.17 -16.09 -1.20
C LEU A 333 -2.64 -14.97 -2.14
N GLY A 334 -3.50 -14.07 -1.66
CA GLY A 334 -4.00 -12.95 -2.45
C GLY A 334 -2.88 -12.04 -2.95
N VAL A 335 -1.95 -11.68 -2.06
CA VAL A 335 -0.79 -10.82 -2.39
C VAL A 335 0.13 -11.47 -3.42
N LEU A 336 0.46 -12.75 -3.27
CA LEU A 336 1.31 -13.46 -4.22
C LEU A 336 0.66 -13.57 -5.61
N LEU A 337 -0.65 -13.78 -5.66
CA LEU A 337 -1.42 -13.80 -6.92
C LEU A 337 -1.48 -12.41 -7.57
N ASP A 338 -1.67 -11.35 -6.78
CA ASP A 338 -1.68 -9.98 -7.29
C ASP A 338 -0.31 -9.58 -7.86
N LEU A 339 0.79 -9.94 -7.19
CA LEU A 339 2.15 -9.75 -7.70
C LEU A 339 2.38 -10.53 -8.99
N LEU A 340 2.06 -11.83 -9.01
CA LEU A 340 2.20 -12.66 -10.20
C LEU A 340 1.38 -12.10 -11.37
N ARG A 341 0.16 -11.63 -11.12
CA ARG A 341 -0.68 -10.99 -12.15
C ARG A 341 -0.04 -9.73 -12.70
N ALA A 342 0.41 -8.81 -11.83
CA ALA A 342 1.05 -7.57 -12.25
C ALA A 342 2.29 -7.85 -13.11
N MET A 343 3.06 -8.88 -12.75
CA MET A 343 4.23 -9.33 -13.51
C MET A 343 3.85 -9.94 -14.86
N ILE A 344 2.84 -10.80 -14.92
CA ILE A 344 2.34 -11.37 -16.19
C ILE A 344 1.86 -10.24 -17.11
N GLN A 345 1.07 -9.30 -16.60
CA GLN A 345 0.58 -8.16 -17.37
C GLN A 345 1.74 -7.32 -17.93
N LYS A 346 2.75 -7.02 -17.11
CA LYS A 346 3.95 -6.31 -17.55
C LYS A 346 4.65 -7.03 -18.71
N ASN A 347 4.92 -8.33 -18.54
CA ASN A 347 5.65 -9.11 -19.53
C ASN A 347 4.84 -9.41 -20.80
N CYS A 348 3.51 -9.49 -20.71
CA CYS A 348 2.64 -9.68 -21.89
C CYS A 348 2.38 -8.38 -22.66
N SER A 349 2.50 -7.21 -22.01
CA SER A 349 2.29 -5.92 -22.66
C SER A 349 3.55 -5.37 -23.35
N GLN A 350 4.73 -5.83 -22.92
CA GLN A 350 5.99 -5.54 -23.61
C GLN A 350 6.18 -6.58 -24.73
N ASP A 351 6.11 -6.13 -25.99
CA ASP A 351 6.27 -6.98 -27.17
C ASP A 351 7.46 -7.94 -27.01
N ALA A 352 7.23 -9.20 -27.43
CA ALA A 352 8.04 -10.40 -27.23
C ALA A 352 9.44 -10.40 -27.89
N VAL A 353 10.22 -9.32 -27.76
CA VAL A 353 11.55 -9.18 -28.35
C VAL A 353 12.60 -9.07 -27.24
N ALA A 354 13.12 -10.25 -26.88
CA ALA A 354 14.43 -10.45 -26.24
C ALA A 354 14.62 -10.11 -24.73
N ALA A 355 13.57 -10.10 -23.91
CA ALA A 355 13.75 -10.15 -22.45
C ALA A 355 13.81 -11.62 -21.97
N ALA A 356 14.85 -11.96 -21.19
CA ALA A 356 15.00 -13.27 -20.56
C ALA A 356 13.71 -13.66 -19.81
N ALA A 357 13.34 -14.95 -19.85
CA ALA A 357 12.20 -15.45 -19.11
C ALA A 357 12.33 -14.99 -17.64
N PRO A 358 11.34 -14.25 -17.13
CA PRO A 358 11.45 -13.64 -15.82
C PRO A 358 11.54 -14.74 -14.76
N ASP A 359 12.55 -14.64 -13.90
CA ASP A 359 12.82 -15.64 -12.87
C ASP A 359 11.97 -15.34 -11.63
N PHE A 360 11.03 -16.24 -11.33
CA PHE A 360 10.02 -16.07 -10.27
C PHE A 360 10.19 -17.12 -9.17
N VAL A 361 11.44 -17.50 -8.87
CA VAL A 361 11.72 -18.62 -7.98
C VAL A 361 11.04 -18.44 -6.64
N HIS A 362 11.16 -17.26 -6.03
CA HIS A 362 10.70 -17.05 -4.67
C HIS A 362 9.18 -16.89 -4.60
N ILE A 363 8.58 -16.09 -5.49
CA ILE A 363 7.11 -15.95 -5.56
C ILE A 363 6.45 -17.31 -5.81
N THR A 364 6.98 -18.11 -6.75
CA THR A 364 6.43 -19.44 -7.08
C THR A 364 6.60 -20.42 -5.90
N ALA A 365 7.77 -20.44 -5.26
CA ALA A 365 8.01 -21.28 -4.09
C ALA A 365 7.08 -20.91 -2.92
N MET A 366 6.90 -19.61 -2.66
CA MET A 366 5.99 -19.12 -1.62
C MET A 366 4.53 -19.47 -1.96
N LEU A 367 4.13 -19.37 -3.22
CA LEU A 367 2.78 -19.73 -3.66
C LEU A 367 2.55 -21.24 -3.47
N GLN A 368 3.51 -22.07 -3.88
CA GLN A 368 3.44 -23.52 -3.70
C GLN A 368 3.34 -23.90 -2.21
N SER A 369 4.14 -23.27 -1.34
CA SER A 369 4.07 -23.49 0.11
C SER A 369 2.70 -23.08 0.68
N THR A 370 2.18 -21.92 0.26
CA THR A 370 0.89 -21.40 0.71
C THR A 370 -0.28 -22.28 0.26
N VAL A 371 -0.27 -22.73 -1.01
CA VAL A 371 -1.29 -23.63 -1.55
C VAL A 371 -1.22 -25.00 -0.87
N SER A 372 -0.02 -25.56 -0.68
CA SER A 372 0.17 -26.87 -0.02
C SER A 372 -0.36 -26.89 1.41
N ALA A 373 -0.25 -25.76 2.12
CA ALA A 373 -0.79 -25.60 3.46
C ALA A 373 -2.33 -25.57 3.48
N LEU A 374 -2.97 -25.09 2.41
CA LEU A 374 -4.43 -25.05 2.27
C LEU A 374 -5.01 -26.36 1.72
N THR A 375 -4.25 -27.11 0.91
CA THR A 375 -4.70 -28.37 0.31
C THR A 375 -4.55 -29.59 1.22
N LEU A 376 -4.29 -29.38 2.52
CA LEU A 376 -4.22 -30.42 3.56
C LEU A 376 -3.15 -31.49 3.26
N SER A 377 -1.96 -31.09 2.80
CA SER A 377 -0.88 -32.05 2.56
C SER A 377 -0.47 -32.71 3.88
N GLU A 378 -0.69 -34.03 3.97
CA GLU A 378 -0.38 -34.86 5.13
C GLU A 378 1.10 -34.75 5.46
N ALA A 379 1.43 -34.36 6.68
CA ALA A 379 2.81 -34.42 7.15
C ALA A 379 2.85 -34.89 8.60
N VAL A 380 3.78 -35.82 8.81
CA VAL A 380 4.10 -36.58 10.02
C VAL A 380 3.89 -35.77 11.30
N VAL A 381 3.23 -36.41 12.27
CA VAL A 381 2.97 -35.83 13.60
C VAL A 381 4.31 -35.50 14.27
N ASP A 382 4.55 -34.20 14.47
CA ASP A 382 5.65 -33.70 15.29
C ASP A 382 5.32 -33.95 16.78
N PRO A 383 6.18 -34.63 17.56
CA PRO A 383 5.97 -34.88 18.99
C PRO A 383 5.83 -33.60 19.85
N HIS A 384 6.14 -32.42 19.32
CA HIS A 384 5.97 -31.13 20.00
C HIS A 384 4.72 -30.33 19.58
N ALA A 385 3.88 -30.88 18.70
CA ALA A 385 2.69 -30.20 18.20
C ALA A 385 1.54 -30.14 19.24
N HIS A 386 0.78 -29.05 19.23
CA HIS A 386 -0.35 -28.82 20.15
C HIS A 386 -1.67 -28.97 19.39
N GLU A 387 -2.60 -29.72 19.98
CA GLU A 387 -3.89 -30.03 19.38
C GLU A 387 -4.97 -29.01 19.77
N ILE A 388 -5.71 -28.51 18.78
CA ILE A 388 -6.94 -27.76 18.99
C ILE A 388 -8.12 -28.71 18.70
N PRO A 389 -8.96 -29.05 19.69
CA PRO A 389 -10.19 -29.79 19.45
C PRO A 389 -11.17 -28.90 18.68
N LEU A 390 -11.64 -29.38 17.52
CA LEU A 390 -12.83 -28.83 16.87
C LEU A 390 -14.04 -29.38 17.62
N HIS A 391 -14.64 -28.60 18.52
CA HIS A 391 -15.92 -28.97 19.13
C HIS A 391 -17.07 -28.68 18.15
N ASP A 392 -17.97 -29.66 18.02
CA ASP A 392 -19.21 -29.62 17.22
C ASP A 392 -20.16 -28.48 17.59
#